data_AF-A0A5D2J5X9-F1
#
_entry.id   AF-A0A5D2J5X9-F1
#
_cell.length_a   1.000
_cell.length_b   1.000
_cell.length_c   1.000
_cell.angle_alpha   90.00
_cell.angle_beta   90.00
_cell.angle_gamma   90.00
#
_symmetry.space_group_name_H-M   'P 1'
#
loop_
_entity.id
_entity.type
_entity.pdbx_description
1 polymer ?
#
loop_
_entity_poly.entity_id
_entity_poly.type
_entity_poly.pdbx_seq_one_letter_code
_entity_poly.pdbx_strand_id
1 'polypeptide(L)'
;MEITKVLPDDCISLIISLTSPRDACRLALLSHAFNSIADSNAVWQMFLPLDYIHIISNSSSPPSLLSLPKKDLYSTLCYHPILTHNGDMKFQLEKESGKKWYMVGARALSIQWVDTPRHWTWISLPDSRYGFRHTPVELDVSIEGTAAGEVRSVILDPPRNMPQQAKERVDGWLEIEMGEFFNGFENDRTVEFSLREDHDDQPKRGLIVQGIELRPKHKNNR
;
A
#
# COMPACT_ATOMS: atom_id res chain seq x y z
N MET A 1 0.29 41.58 -2.16
CA MET A 1 1.03 41.47 -3.43
C MET A 1 0.71 40.10 -3.99
N GLU A 2 0.05 40.01 -5.15
CA GLU A 2 -0.25 38.71 -5.76
C GLU A 2 1.05 38.14 -6.34
N ILE A 3 1.47 36.97 -5.86
CA ILE A 3 2.72 36.32 -6.33
C ILE A 3 2.68 35.97 -7.82
N THR A 4 1.48 35.81 -8.38
CA THR A 4 1.21 35.63 -9.82
C THR A 4 1.55 36.85 -10.67
N LYS A 5 1.75 38.03 -10.06
CA LYS A 5 2.24 39.23 -10.74
C LYS A 5 3.75 39.40 -10.63
N VAL A 6 4.43 38.51 -9.89
CA VAL A 6 5.86 38.59 -9.56
C VAL A 6 6.63 37.45 -10.21
N LEU A 7 6.05 36.25 -10.28
CA LEU A 7 6.67 35.06 -10.86
C LEU A 7 5.99 34.65 -12.17
N PRO A 8 6.74 34.16 -13.18
CA PRO A 8 6.17 33.53 -14.37
C PRO A 8 5.36 32.27 -14.03
N ASP A 9 4.36 31.95 -14.86
CA ASP A 9 3.49 30.79 -14.69
C ASP A 9 4.27 29.46 -14.61
N ASP A 10 5.35 29.32 -15.39
CA ASP A 10 6.21 28.13 -15.37
C ASP A 10 6.90 27.93 -14.02
N CYS A 11 7.34 29.02 -13.37
CA CYS A 11 7.94 28.97 -12.04
C CYS A 11 6.90 28.55 -11.00
N ILE A 12 5.68 29.09 -11.11
CA ILE A 12 4.57 28.75 -10.20
C ILE A 12 4.17 27.27 -10.40
N SER A 13 4.10 26.81 -11.65
CA SER A 13 3.85 25.42 -12.01
C SER A 13 4.88 24.47 -11.38
N LEU A 14 6.17 24.80 -11.50
CA LEU A 14 7.24 24.03 -10.87
C LEU A 14 7.14 24.04 -9.34
N ILE A 15 6.86 25.19 -8.73
CA ILE A 15 6.68 25.27 -7.28
C ILE A 15 5.54 24.36 -6.84
N ILE A 16 4.38 24.44 -7.49
CA ILE A 16 3.20 23.63 -7.16
C ILE A 16 3.50 22.13 -7.36
N SER A 17 4.17 21.76 -8.44
CA SER A 17 4.48 20.35 -8.75
C SER A 17 5.48 19.71 -7.78
N LEU A 18 6.24 20.52 -7.04
CA LEU A 18 7.12 20.06 -5.95
C LEU A 18 6.43 19.98 -4.58
N THR A 19 5.15 20.36 -4.48
CA THR A 19 4.33 20.20 -3.27
C THR A 19 3.59 18.86 -3.25
N SER A 20 2.56 18.72 -2.40
CA SER A 20 1.67 17.57 -2.42
C SER A 20 0.45 17.82 -3.33
N PRO A 21 -0.18 16.77 -3.89
CA PRO A 21 -1.47 16.88 -4.58
C PRO A 21 -2.53 17.61 -3.76
N ARG A 22 -2.51 17.41 -2.43
CA ARG A 22 -3.38 18.11 -1.48
C ARG A 22 -3.12 19.61 -1.47
N ASP A 23 -1.87 20.02 -1.45
CA ASP A 23 -1.50 21.44 -1.44
C ASP A 23 -1.74 22.10 -2.79
N ALA A 24 -1.51 21.41 -3.91
CA ALA A 24 -1.90 21.87 -5.24
C ALA A 24 -3.42 22.17 -5.31
N CYS A 25 -4.26 21.28 -4.79
CA CYS A 25 -5.71 21.51 -4.70
C CYS A 25 -6.06 22.74 -3.86
N ARG A 26 -5.32 23.00 -2.76
CA ARG A 26 -5.54 24.18 -1.91
C ARG A 26 -5.10 25.47 -2.61
N LEU A 27 -3.95 25.43 -3.29
CA LEU A 27 -3.42 26.56 -4.05
C LEU A 27 -4.37 26.93 -5.20
N ALA A 28 -4.98 25.94 -5.86
CA ALA A 28 -5.96 26.13 -6.91
C ALA A 28 -7.19 26.97 -6.49
N LEU A 29 -7.47 27.09 -5.19
CA LEU A 29 -8.58 27.86 -4.65
C LEU A 29 -8.24 29.34 -4.39
N LEU A 30 -6.97 29.73 -4.49
CA LEU A 30 -6.52 31.08 -4.12
C LEU A 30 -6.87 32.13 -5.18
N SER A 31 -6.80 31.78 -6.46
CA SER A 31 -7.18 32.67 -7.58
C SER A 31 -7.39 31.88 -8.86
N HIS A 32 -7.97 32.51 -9.88
CA HIS A 32 -8.14 31.90 -11.20
C HIS A 32 -6.80 31.51 -11.87
N ALA A 33 -5.78 32.35 -11.71
CA ALA A 33 -4.45 32.05 -12.24
C ALA A 33 -3.85 30.80 -11.57
N PHE A 34 -3.93 30.72 -10.24
CA PHE A 34 -3.50 29.52 -9.51
C PHE A 34 -4.33 28.30 -9.88
N ASN A 35 -5.65 28.45 -10.06
CA ASN A 35 -6.52 27.36 -10.48
C ASN A 35 -6.05 26.76 -11.81
N SER A 36 -5.86 27.61 -12.82
CA SER A 36 -5.44 27.17 -14.16
C SER A 36 -4.07 26.49 -14.15
N ILE A 37 -3.10 27.00 -13.37
CA ILE A 37 -1.75 26.43 -13.30
C ILE A 37 -1.75 25.12 -12.51
N ALA A 38 -2.39 25.11 -11.33
CA ALA A 38 -2.45 23.95 -10.45
C ALA A 38 -3.21 22.77 -11.05
N ASP A 39 -4.20 23.03 -11.92
CA ASP A 39 -4.98 21.99 -12.61
C ASP A 39 -4.35 21.52 -13.93
N SER A 40 -3.20 22.07 -14.30
CA SER A 40 -2.53 21.72 -15.55
C SER A 40 -1.96 20.29 -15.55
N ASN A 41 -1.94 19.66 -16.73
CA ASN A 41 -1.33 18.33 -16.88
C ASN A 41 0.16 18.30 -16.51
N ALA A 42 0.88 19.41 -16.69
CA ALA A 42 2.30 19.52 -16.33
C ALA A 42 2.52 19.33 -14.82
N VAL A 43 1.68 19.95 -13.99
CA VAL A 43 1.72 19.78 -12.53
C VAL A 43 1.34 18.36 -12.13
N TRP A 44 0.18 17.88 -12.61
CA TRP A 44 -0.34 16.57 -12.19
C TRP A 44 0.47 15.39 -12.71
N GLN A 45 1.24 15.57 -13.78
CA GLN A 45 2.20 14.56 -14.24
C GLN A 45 3.30 14.30 -13.21
N MET A 46 3.74 15.31 -12.45
CA MET A 46 4.78 15.17 -11.42
C MET A 46 4.27 14.46 -10.17
N PHE A 47 2.95 14.46 -9.95
CA PHE A 47 2.30 13.75 -8.85
C PHE A 47 2.04 12.26 -9.14
N LEU A 48 2.10 11.85 -10.41
CA LEU A 48 2.01 10.46 -10.79
C LEU A 48 3.38 9.77 -10.61
N PRO A 49 3.41 8.49 -10.22
CA PRO A 49 4.66 7.74 -10.19
C PRO A 49 5.32 7.70 -11.57
N LEU A 50 6.65 7.81 -11.66
CA LEU A 50 7.36 7.88 -12.95
C LEU A 50 7.09 6.68 -13.87
N ASP A 51 6.82 5.52 -13.29
CA ASP A 51 6.52 4.26 -13.98
C ASP A 51 5.02 3.97 -14.14
N TYR A 52 4.14 4.97 -13.94
CA TYR A 52 2.68 4.78 -14.05
C TYR A 52 2.25 4.19 -15.40
N ILE A 53 2.93 4.56 -16.49
CA ILE A 53 2.65 4.02 -17.84
C ILE A 53 2.89 2.51 -17.86
N HIS A 54 4.02 2.06 -17.31
CA HIS A 54 4.36 0.64 -17.22
C HIS A 54 3.38 -0.11 -16.32
N ILE A 55 3.02 0.47 -15.17
CA ILE A 55 2.05 -0.12 -14.23
C ILE A 55 0.70 -0.33 -14.93
N ILE A 56 0.17 0.69 -15.62
CA ILE A 56 -1.13 0.62 -16.29
C ILE A 56 -1.08 -0.35 -17.47
N SER A 57 0.01 -0.32 -18.26
CA SER A 57 0.15 -1.19 -19.44
C SER A 57 0.19 -2.69 -19.08
N ASN A 58 0.72 -3.02 -17.91
CA ASN A 58 0.76 -4.40 -17.39
C ASN A 58 -0.41 -4.73 -16.44
N SER A 59 -1.43 -3.87 -16.40
CA SER A 59 -2.62 -4.08 -15.57
C SER A 59 -3.77 -4.64 -16.41
N SER A 60 -4.82 -5.14 -15.74
CA SER A 60 -6.07 -5.54 -16.39
C SER A 60 -6.96 -4.34 -16.78
N SER A 61 -6.44 -3.11 -16.70
CA SER A 61 -7.21 -1.88 -16.90
C SER A 61 -7.33 -1.49 -18.37
N PRO A 62 -8.36 -0.73 -18.77
CA PRO A 62 -8.51 -0.31 -20.14
C PRO A 62 -7.40 0.68 -20.57
N PRO A 63 -6.85 0.57 -21.79
CA PRO A 63 -5.83 1.49 -22.30
C PRO A 63 -6.24 2.97 -22.32
N SER A 64 -7.55 3.25 -22.35
CA SER A 64 -8.12 4.61 -22.31
C SER A 64 -7.75 5.38 -21.04
N LEU A 65 -7.33 4.71 -19.97
CA LEU A 65 -6.83 5.39 -18.77
C LEU A 65 -5.63 6.31 -19.08
N LEU A 66 -4.75 5.91 -20.00
CA LEU A 66 -3.56 6.70 -20.35
C LEU A 66 -3.89 7.99 -21.12
N SER A 67 -5.06 8.04 -21.76
CA SER A 67 -5.55 9.22 -22.49
C SER A 67 -6.28 10.25 -21.61
N LEU A 68 -6.55 9.93 -20.34
CA LEU A 68 -7.20 10.86 -19.43
C LEU A 68 -6.29 12.06 -19.11
N PRO A 69 -6.89 13.23 -18.79
CA PRO A 69 -6.17 14.31 -18.11
C PRO A 69 -5.45 13.77 -16.86
N LYS A 70 -4.27 14.29 -16.55
CA LYS A 70 -3.41 13.70 -15.50
C LYS A 70 -4.05 13.78 -14.11
N LYS A 71 -4.84 14.83 -13.86
CA LYS A 71 -5.64 14.97 -12.64
C LYS A 71 -6.74 13.90 -12.54
N ASP A 72 -7.42 13.61 -13.64
CA ASP A 72 -8.48 12.59 -13.69
C ASP A 72 -7.90 11.18 -13.61
N LEU A 73 -6.75 10.94 -14.25
CA LEU A 73 -5.99 9.72 -14.11
C LEU A 73 -5.57 9.50 -12.66
N TYR A 74 -4.99 10.53 -12.02
CA TYR A 74 -4.60 10.48 -10.62
C TYR A 74 -5.80 10.15 -9.72
N SER A 75 -6.93 10.84 -9.91
CA SER A 75 -8.17 10.58 -9.18
C SER A 75 -8.65 9.14 -9.38
N THR A 76 -8.63 8.65 -10.62
CA THR A 76 -9.02 7.27 -10.94
C THR A 76 -8.15 6.27 -10.19
N LEU A 77 -6.82 6.44 -10.22
CA LEU A 77 -5.87 5.58 -9.50
C LEU A 77 -5.99 5.70 -7.97
N CYS A 78 -6.60 6.77 -7.45
CA CYS A 78 -6.85 6.93 -6.01
C CYS A 78 -8.13 6.26 -5.51
N TYR A 79 -9.13 6.02 -6.37
CA TYR A 79 -10.43 5.49 -5.93
C TYR A 79 -10.80 4.15 -6.57
N HIS A 80 -10.15 3.78 -7.67
CA HIS A 80 -10.40 2.56 -8.41
C HIS A 80 -9.10 1.76 -8.48
N PRO A 81 -8.87 0.84 -7.52
CA PRO A 81 -7.68 0.01 -7.51
C PRO A 81 -7.61 -0.81 -8.79
N ILE A 82 -6.44 -0.85 -9.41
CA ILE A 82 -6.21 -1.64 -10.62
C ILE A 82 -5.51 -2.95 -10.28
N LEU A 83 -5.84 -4.00 -11.02
CA LEU A 83 -5.21 -5.31 -10.87
C LEU A 83 -3.93 -5.37 -11.70
N THR A 84 -2.83 -5.70 -11.07
CA THR A 84 -1.49 -5.86 -11.68
C THR A 84 -0.99 -7.28 -11.44
N HIS A 85 0.07 -7.68 -12.15
CA HIS A 85 0.75 -8.97 -11.94
C HIS A 85 -0.23 -10.15 -12.02
N ASN A 86 -0.87 -10.32 -13.18
CA ASN A 86 -1.86 -11.36 -13.48
C ASN A 86 -3.08 -11.40 -12.54
N GLY A 87 -3.36 -10.30 -11.83
CA GLY A 87 -4.53 -10.20 -10.95
C GLY A 87 -4.25 -10.50 -9.49
N ASP A 88 -3.01 -10.89 -9.16
CA ASP A 88 -2.65 -11.24 -7.79
C ASP A 88 -2.31 -10.01 -6.93
N MET A 89 -2.08 -8.85 -7.56
CA MET A 89 -1.76 -7.61 -6.87
C MET A 89 -2.79 -6.52 -7.20
N LYS A 90 -3.15 -5.70 -6.20
CA LYS A 90 -3.90 -4.46 -6.41
C LYS A 90 -2.94 -3.29 -6.26
N PHE A 91 -3.04 -2.34 -7.18
CA PHE A 91 -2.32 -1.08 -7.14
C PHE A 91 -3.29 0.10 -7.00
N GLN A 92 -2.92 1.05 -6.15
CA GLN A 92 -3.65 2.29 -5.93
C GLN A 92 -2.65 3.40 -5.56
N LEU A 93 -3.07 4.65 -5.70
CA LEU A 93 -2.33 5.80 -5.14
C LEU A 93 -2.92 6.21 -3.79
N GLU A 94 -2.04 6.57 -2.86
CA GLU A 94 -2.45 7.25 -1.64
C GLU A 94 -2.82 8.71 -1.99
N LYS A 95 -4.05 9.09 -1.66
CA LYS A 95 -4.71 10.30 -2.15
C LYS A 95 -3.98 11.60 -1.80
N GLU A 96 -3.35 11.69 -0.64
CA GLU A 96 -2.78 12.97 -0.20
C GLU A 96 -1.36 13.20 -0.71
N SER A 97 -0.57 12.13 -0.87
CA SER A 97 0.84 12.17 -1.22
C SER A 97 1.15 11.67 -2.64
N GLY A 98 0.24 10.94 -3.28
CA GLY A 98 0.49 10.31 -4.58
C GLY A 98 1.45 9.13 -4.55
N LYS A 99 1.82 8.65 -3.35
CA LYS A 99 2.69 7.49 -3.20
C LYS A 99 1.95 6.20 -3.54
N LYS A 100 2.70 5.22 -4.03
CA LYS A 100 2.20 3.90 -4.40
C LYS A 100 1.69 3.14 -3.17
N TRP A 101 0.53 2.53 -3.30
CA TRP A 101 -0.05 1.61 -2.34
C TRP A 101 -0.34 0.29 -3.06
N TYR A 102 0.23 -0.80 -2.55
CA TYR A 102 0.03 -2.13 -3.09
C TYR A 102 -0.68 -3.03 -2.10
N MET A 103 -1.49 -3.94 -2.62
CA MET A 103 -1.98 -5.11 -1.89
C MET A 103 -1.56 -6.36 -2.65
N VAL A 104 -0.80 -7.24 -2.02
CA VAL A 104 -0.48 -8.57 -2.53
C VAL A 104 -1.54 -9.53 -2.01
N GLY A 105 -2.36 -10.09 -2.89
CA GLY A 105 -3.40 -11.05 -2.51
C GLY A 105 -2.80 -12.36 -2.03
N ALA A 106 -3.54 -13.10 -1.21
CA ALA A 106 -3.10 -14.38 -0.65
C ALA A 106 -2.64 -15.41 -1.69
N ARG A 107 -3.14 -15.32 -2.93
CA ARG A 107 -2.74 -16.19 -4.05
C ARG A 107 -1.33 -15.95 -4.57
N ALA A 108 -0.78 -14.75 -4.38
CA ALA A 108 0.62 -14.45 -4.70
C ALA A 108 1.58 -14.77 -3.55
N LEU A 109 1.07 -15.14 -2.37
CA LEU A 109 1.91 -15.46 -1.23
C LEU A 109 2.41 -16.90 -1.33
N SER A 110 3.69 -17.09 -1.06
CA SER A 110 4.25 -18.43 -0.86
C SER A 110 3.86 -18.92 0.53
N ILE A 111 3.22 -20.08 0.60
CA ILE A 111 2.88 -20.74 1.86
C ILE A 111 3.73 -22.01 1.94
N GLN A 112 4.63 -22.06 2.92
CA GLN A 112 5.45 -23.26 3.13
C GLN A 112 4.56 -24.48 3.39
N TRP A 113 4.89 -25.59 2.74
CA TRP A 113 4.17 -26.86 2.82
C TRP A 113 2.72 -26.82 2.30
N VAL A 114 2.32 -25.80 1.52
CA VAL A 114 0.96 -25.70 0.97
C VAL A 114 0.56 -26.91 0.13
N ASP A 115 1.52 -27.50 -0.58
CA ASP A 115 1.32 -28.70 -1.41
C ASP A 115 1.41 -30.00 -0.61
N THR A 116 1.57 -29.92 0.71
CA THR A 116 1.60 -31.09 1.60
C THR A 116 0.27 -31.17 2.35
N PRO A 117 -0.69 -32.02 1.93
CA PRO A 117 -2.03 -32.07 2.51
C PRO A 117 -2.08 -32.43 4.00
N ARG A 118 -0.96 -32.93 4.55
CA ARG A 118 -0.79 -33.19 5.98
C ARG A 118 -0.63 -31.92 6.82
N HIS A 119 -0.18 -30.82 6.21
CA HIS A 119 0.08 -29.54 6.87
C HIS A 119 -0.94 -28.46 6.47
N TRP A 120 -1.43 -28.48 5.23
CA TRP A 120 -2.39 -27.49 4.75
C TRP A 120 -3.58 -28.11 4.03
N THR A 121 -4.76 -27.52 4.23
CA THR A 121 -5.95 -27.80 3.43
C THR A 121 -6.64 -26.49 3.14
N TRP A 122 -6.93 -26.21 1.87
CA TRP A 122 -7.75 -25.06 1.50
C TRP A 122 -9.18 -25.31 1.95
N ILE A 123 -9.67 -24.46 2.85
CA ILE A 123 -11.04 -24.51 3.36
C ILE A 123 -11.72 -23.16 3.11
N SER A 124 -13.00 -23.19 2.76
CA SER A 124 -13.87 -22.01 2.79
C SER A 124 -14.72 -22.12 4.04
N LEU A 125 -14.54 -21.22 5.01
CA LEU A 125 -15.26 -21.26 6.28
C LEU A 125 -15.73 -19.88 6.73
N PRO A 126 -16.99 -19.74 7.19
CA PRO A 126 -17.51 -18.48 7.72
C PRO A 126 -16.96 -18.07 9.09
N ASP A 127 -16.65 -18.98 10.03
CA ASP A 127 -16.41 -18.56 11.44
C ASP A 127 -15.59 -19.56 12.28
N SER A 128 -14.28 -19.72 12.06
CA SER A 128 -13.48 -20.45 13.05
C SER A 128 -12.05 -19.95 13.12
N ARG A 129 -11.52 -19.72 14.32
CA ARG A 129 -10.10 -19.46 14.62
C ARG A 129 -9.66 -20.38 15.76
N TYR A 130 -9.28 -21.63 15.44
CA TYR A 130 -8.92 -22.65 16.42
C TYR A 130 -7.39 -22.86 16.45
N GLY A 131 -6.80 -22.93 17.64
CA GLY A 131 -5.37 -23.19 17.84
C GLY A 131 -4.47 -21.95 17.87
N PHE A 132 -5.00 -20.75 17.58
CA PHE A 132 -4.28 -19.47 17.72
C PHE A 132 -4.56 -18.74 19.04
N ARG A 133 -5.36 -19.35 19.93
CA ARG A 133 -5.70 -18.78 21.23
C ARG A 133 -4.46 -18.69 22.09
N HIS A 134 -4.04 -17.47 22.39
CA HIS A 134 -2.91 -17.18 23.28
C HIS A 134 -1.54 -17.64 22.75
N THR A 135 -1.44 -18.10 21.50
CA THR A 135 -0.17 -18.45 20.85
C THR A 135 0.35 -17.25 20.04
N PRO A 136 1.60 -16.80 20.28
CA PRO A 136 2.20 -15.76 19.47
C PRO A 136 2.57 -16.28 18.08
N VAL A 137 2.40 -15.43 17.08
CA VAL A 137 2.96 -15.60 15.74
C VAL A 137 4.05 -14.56 15.54
N GLU A 138 5.12 -14.94 14.84
CA GLU A 138 6.21 -14.06 14.46
C GLU A 138 5.95 -13.44 13.10
N LEU A 139 6.21 -12.14 13.01
CA LEU A 139 6.04 -11.29 11.85
C LEU A 139 7.35 -10.56 11.58
N ASP A 140 7.86 -10.62 10.36
CA ASP A 140 9.06 -9.86 9.99
C ASP A 140 9.02 -9.37 8.54
N VAL A 141 9.75 -8.28 8.32
CA VAL A 141 10.03 -7.72 6.99
C VAL A 141 11.54 -7.62 6.85
N SER A 142 12.10 -8.21 5.80
CA SER A 142 13.53 -8.16 5.52
C SER A 142 13.81 -7.71 4.08
N ILE A 143 14.99 -7.16 3.85
CA ILE A 143 15.44 -6.71 2.53
C ILE A 143 16.69 -7.47 2.16
N GLU A 144 16.75 -7.93 0.92
CA GLU A 144 17.91 -8.62 0.38
C GLU A 144 19.20 -7.79 0.57
N GLY A 145 20.24 -8.44 1.12
CA GLY A 145 21.54 -7.82 1.37
C GLY A 145 21.56 -6.80 2.52
N THR A 146 20.55 -6.76 3.39
CA THR A 146 20.60 -6.01 4.66
C THR A 146 20.64 -6.95 5.86
N ALA A 147 20.91 -6.42 7.05
CA ALA A 147 20.71 -7.17 8.29
C ALA A 147 19.24 -7.62 8.39
N ALA A 148 19.01 -8.73 9.11
CA ALA A 148 17.66 -9.21 9.39
C ALA A 148 16.83 -8.10 10.05
N GLY A 149 15.57 -7.98 9.60
CA GLY A 149 14.63 -7.01 10.16
C GLY A 149 14.24 -7.34 11.60
N GLU A 150 13.51 -6.41 12.23
CA GLU A 150 12.93 -6.66 13.55
C GLU A 150 11.84 -7.74 13.45
N VAL A 151 11.99 -8.80 14.24
CA VAL A 151 10.96 -9.83 14.39
C VAL A 151 9.98 -9.38 15.45
N ARG A 152 8.71 -9.26 15.07
CA ARG A 152 7.60 -8.90 15.95
C ARG A 152 6.82 -10.14 16.35
N SER A 153 6.51 -10.24 17.64
CA SER A 153 5.68 -11.31 18.18
C SER A 153 4.28 -10.78 18.50
N VAL A 154 3.25 -11.38 17.90
CA VAL A 154 1.85 -10.93 18.00
C VAL A 154 0.93 -12.09 18.37
N ILE A 155 -0.01 -11.88 19.28
CA ILE A 155 -1.05 -12.87 19.59
C ILE A 155 -2.32 -12.52 18.80
N LEU A 156 -2.72 -13.41 17.87
CA LEU A 156 -3.85 -13.17 16.97
C LEU A 156 -5.21 -13.18 17.70
N ASP A 157 -5.35 -14.01 18.73
CA ASP A 157 -6.54 -14.12 19.59
C ASP A 157 -6.12 -13.94 21.07
N PRO A 158 -5.87 -12.68 21.50
CA PRO A 158 -5.38 -12.39 22.83
C PRO A 158 -6.47 -12.60 23.89
N PRO A 159 -6.11 -12.98 25.12
CA PRO A 159 -7.08 -13.06 26.20
C PRO A 159 -7.66 -11.67 26.52
N ARG A 160 -8.89 -11.63 27.06
CA ARG A 160 -9.66 -10.39 27.28
C ARG A 160 -8.95 -9.31 28.13
N ASN A 161 -7.92 -9.69 28.88
CA ASN A 161 -7.13 -8.82 29.75
C ASN A 161 -5.85 -8.28 29.07
N MET A 162 -5.63 -8.58 27.79
CA MET A 162 -4.45 -8.14 27.04
C MET A 162 -4.87 -7.14 25.94
N PRO A 163 -4.02 -6.13 25.62
CA PRO A 163 -4.30 -5.22 24.52
C PRO A 163 -4.46 -5.96 23.20
N GLN A 164 -5.51 -5.63 22.45
CA GLN A 164 -5.67 -6.16 21.09
C GLN A 164 -4.61 -5.53 20.18
N GLN A 165 -3.73 -6.36 19.62
CA GLN A 165 -2.69 -5.92 18.69
C GLN A 165 -3.20 -5.82 17.24
N ALA A 166 -4.21 -6.62 16.90
CA ALA A 166 -4.89 -6.55 15.61
C ALA A 166 -6.00 -5.49 15.64
N LYS A 167 -6.11 -4.69 14.59
CA LYS A 167 -7.16 -3.68 14.46
C LYS A 167 -8.26 -4.19 13.52
N GLU A 168 -9.51 -4.12 13.96
CA GLU A 168 -10.65 -4.39 13.09
C GLU A 168 -10.90 -3.22 12.15
N ARG A 169 -11.02 -3.54 10.87
CA ARG A 169 -11.35 -2.61 9.80
C ARG A 169 -12.86 -2.51 9.63
N VAL A 170 -13.29 -1.47 8.92
CA VAL A 170 -14.72 -1.26 8.59
C VAL A 170 -15.33 -2.39 7.75
N ASP A 171 -14.50 -3.14 7.02
CA ASP A 171 -14.91 -4.27 6.19
C ASP A 171 -14.89 -5.62 6.96
N GLY A 172 -14.67 -5.59 8.28
CA GLY A 172 -14.66 -6.77 9.15
C GLY A 172 -13.35 -7.58 9.11
N TRP A 173 -12.37 -7.18 8.29
CA TRP A 173 -11.04 -7.78 8.32
C TRP A 173 -10.22 -7.27 9.49
N LEU A 174 -9.38 -8.14 10.06
CA LEU A 174 -8.35 -7.72 11.00
C LEU A 174 -7.07 -7.34 10.24
N GLU A 175 -6.45 -6.22 10.60
CA GLU A 175 -5.12 -5.83 10.12
C GLU A 175 -4.11 -5.80 11.27
N ILE A 176 -2.88 -6.23 10.98
CA ILE A 176 -1.75 -6.23 11.92
C ILE A 176 -0.54 -5.63 11.21
N GLU A 177 0.17 -4.73 11.89
CA GLU A 177 1.38 -4.11 11.36
C GLU A 177 2.57 -5.08 11.46
N MET A 178 3.03 -5.56 10.31
CA MET A 178 4.15 -6.50 10.21
C MET A 178 5.51 -5.82 10.42
N GLY A 179 5.68 -4.59 9.94
CA GLY A 179 6.94 -3.85 10.05
C GLY A 179 7.06 -2.73 9.04
N GLU A 180 8.27 -2.17 8.96
CA GLU A 180 8.58 -1.05 8.08
C GLU A 180 9.91 -1.27 7.36
N PHE A 181 10.00 -0.78 6.13
CA PHE A 181 11.21 -0.82 5.35
C PHE A 181 11.38 0.47 4.53
N PHE A 182 12.60 0.71 4.05
CA PHE A 182 12.92 1.88 3.23
C PHE A 182 13.18 1.45 1.77
N ASN A 183 12.63 2.17 0.79
CA ASN A 183 12.75 1.82 -0.63
C ASN A 183 13.77 2.67 -1.42
N GLY A 184 14.60 3.48 -0.75
CA GLY A 184 15.54 4.38 -1.43
C GLY A 184 16.91 3.76 -1.72
N PHE A 185 16.94 2.47 -2.09
CA PHE A 185 18.17 1.81 -2.54
C PHE A 185 18.42 2.11 -4.01
N GLU A 186 19.69 2.19 -4.42
CA GLU A 186 20.08 2.48 -5.81
C GLU A 186 19.72 1.34 -6.78
N ASN A 187 19.56 0.12 -6.27
CA ASN A 187 19.24 -1.07 -7.05
C ASN A 187 17.91 -1.67 -6.59
N ASP A 188 17.23 -2.34 -7.52
CA ASP A 188 16.09 -3.19 -7.22
C ASP A 188 16.52 -4.31 -6.26
N ARG A 189 15.84 -4.38 -5.12
CA ARG A 189 16.06 -5.40 -4.09
C ARG A 189 14.76 -6.10 -3.76
N THR A 190 14.87 -7.37 -3.42
CA THR A 190 13.72 -8.15 -2.96
C THR A 190 13.40 -7.76 -1.52
N VAL A 191 12.11 -7.51 -1.25
CA VAL A 191 11.58 -7.37 0.12
C VAL A 191 10.82 -8.64 0.44
N GLU A 192 11.20 -9.30 1.52
CA GLU A 192 10.57 -10.53 2.00
C GLU A 192 9.70 -10.21 3.22
N PHE A 193 8.51 -10.82 3.24
CA PHE A 193 7.52 -10.66 4.29
C PHE A 193 7.17 -12.04 4.83
N SER A 194 7.32 -12.22 6.14
CA SER A 194 7.19 -13.53 6.78
C SER A 194 6.18 -13.48 7.91
N LEU A 195 5.30 -14.48 7.94
CA LEU A 195 4.45 -14.82 9.08
C LEU A 195 4.71 -16.28 9.40
N ARG A 196 5.23 -16.55 10.60
CA ARG A 196 5.58 -17.91 11.02
C ARG A 196 5.17 -18.18 12.45
N GLU A 197 4.88 -19.44 12.72
CA GLU A 197 4.73 -19.96 14.06
C GLU A 197 5.25 -21.40 14.04
N ASP A 198 6.22 -21.68 14.88
CA ASP A 198 6.95 -22.96 14.97
C ASP A 198 7.15 -23.38 16.44
N HIS A 199 6.38 -22.79 17.36
CA HIS A 199 6.60 -22.86 18.80
C HIS A 199 5.89 -24.04 19.45
N ASP A 200 4.78 -24.51 18.88
CA ASP A 200 4.06 -25.66 19.39
C ASP A 200 3.62 -26.65 18.30
N ASP A 201 3.64 -27.95 18.63
CA ASP A 201 3.16 -29.03 17.75
C ASP A 201 1.62 -29.06 17.64
N GLN A 202 0.91 -28.01 18.06
CA GLN A 202 -0.55 -27.99 18.03
C GLN A 202 -1.05 -27.62 16.63
N PRO A 203 -1.99 -28.40 16.07
CA PRO A 203 -2.58 -28.10 14.78
C PRO A 203 -3.43 -26.81 14.88
N LYS A 204 -3.17 -25.89 13.96
CA LYS A 204 -3.85 -24.61 13.85
C LYS A 204 -4.76 -24.61 12.63
N ARG A 205 -5.94 -24.00 12.75
CA ARG A 205 -6.92 -23.94 11.65
C ARG A 205 -7.82 -22.71 11.74
N GLY A 206 -8.32 -22.30 10.58
CA GLY A 206 -9.29 -21.21 10.48
C GLY A 206 -8.70 -19.80 10.43
N LEU A 207 -7.38 -19.68 10.28
CA LEU A 207 -6.81 -18.41 9.85
C LEU A 207 -7.15 -18.19 8.37
N ILE A 208 -7.83 -17.09 8.08
CA ILE A 208 -8.13 -16.67 6.71
C ILE A 208 -7.28 -15.44 6.45
N VAL A 209 -6.41 -15.51 5.43
CA VAL A 209 -5.55 -14.42 5.02
C VAL A 209 -6.07 -13.84 3.71
N GLN A 210 -6.31 -12.54 3.68
CA GLN A 210 -6.70 -11.85 2.46
C GLN A 210 -5.48 -11.46 1.62
N GLY A 211 -4.41 -11.02 2.27
CA GLY A 211 -3.19 -10.53 1.62
C GLY A 211 -2.33 -9.67 2.54
N ILE A 212 -1.30 -9.05 1.96
CA ILE A 212 -0.38 -8.11 2.62
C ILE A 212 -0.52 -6.75 1.94
N GLU A 213 -0.62 -5.68 2.73
CA GLU A 213 -0.68 -4.31 2.20
C GLU A 213 0.61 -3.55 2.46
N LEU A 214 1.16 -2.94 1.39
CA LEU A 214 2.32 -2.07 1.44
C LEU A 214 1.86 -0.62 1.34
N ARG A 215 1.80 0.05 2.49
CA ARG A 215 1.33 1.44 2.59
C ARG A 215 2.51 2.41 2.74
N PRO A 216 2.44 3.60 2.12
CA PRO A 216 3.39 4.66 2.42
C PRO A 216 3.32 5.07 3.89
N LYS A 217 4.48 5.17 4.55
CA LYS A 217 4.54 5.73 5.89
C LYS A 217 4.29 7.24 5.85
N HIS A 218 3.29 7.71 6.59
CA HIS A 218 3.09 9.14 6.80
C HIS A 218 4.21 9.65 7.73
N LYS A 219 4.98 10.64 7.27
CA LYS A 219 5.83 11.40 8.17
C LYS A 219 4.89 12.30 8.97
N ASN A 220 4.73 12.03 10.26
CA ASN A 220 4.15 13.04 11.15
C ASN A 220 5.11 14.24 11.12
N ASN A 221 4.68 15.34 10.51
CA ASN A 221 5.35 16.63 10.68
C ASN A 221 5.24 16.99 12.17
N ARG A 222 6.31 16.75 12.92
CA ARG A 222 6.58 17.45 14.17
C ARG A 222 7.33 18.73 13.86
#